data_AF-A0AAU5MF61-F1
#
_entry.id   AF-A0AAU5MF61-F1
#
_cell.length_a   1.000
_cell.length_b   1.000
_cell.length_c   1.000
_cell.angle_alpha   90.00
_cell.angle_beta   90.00
_cell.angle_gamma   90.00
#
_symmetry.space_group_name_H-M   'P 1'
#
loop_
_entity.id
_entity.type
_entity.pdbx_description
1 polymer ?
#
loop_
_entity_poly.entity_id
_entity_poly.type
_entity_poly.pdbx_seq_one_letter_code
_entity_poly.pdbx_strand_id
1 'polypeptide(L)'
;MTDDAVEISPDTWEYRLVAAVVYAVEQRAGGVAADARTRWNGRLLESEDPDFLGFAEVDGSVSVSVANVLEPLRRVRDLDRALTDDEAWEVRDAFATLTHEAAHLLAENGDEQAPDAYPYDAAAEAFNEGRTEHWTHLNLDNVVRDVFPDAGLEHAQVAVMSQSNDDAYAAYTPAARHLDQALATRSGLTDAQVTQKLMCADDLQRWNVAVDLVIDERFVKPGLMPEAHRAEVRKELVAPLRDSLAGLVAVEADESVGDDEKAAESMKAARSAVAELDHELNRIERKYRIDKAERAQQQASRPASRRNQAVRQAEQDLPPNLRRLRALTDPQAPAAGATKRGTDVADHAPSSRGDGARARGQQASRPQSAGPNQPPSPQRG
;
A
#
# COMPACT_ATOMS: atom_id res chain seq x y z
N MET A 1 -16.79 -19.27 33.72
CA MET A 1 -18.14 -18.74 33.46
C MET A 1 -17.95 -17.90 32.22
N THR A 2 -18.55 -18.27 31.10
CA THR A 2 -18.54 -17.44 29.90
C THR A 2 -19.61 -16.39 30.15
N ASP A 3 -19.23 -15.23 30.66
CA ASP A 3 -20.14 -14.09 30.62
C ASP A 3 -20.37 -13.80 29.14
N ASP A 4 -21.60 -14.00 28.70
CA ASP A 4 -22.01 -13.68 27.34
C ASP A 4 -21.81 -12.17 27.17
N ALA A 5 -20.96 -11.76 26.24
CA ALA A 5 -20.69 -10.36 25.97
C ALA A 5 -21.99 -9.59 25.75
N VAL A 6 -22.16 -8.46 26.44
CA VAL A 6 -23.37 -7.65 26.37
C VAL A 6 -23.33 -6.82 25.09
N GLU A 7 -24.27 -7.07 24.18
CA GLU A 7 -24.36 -6.31 22.93
C GLU A 7 -25.05 -4.95 23.15
N ILE A 8 -24.38 -3.88 22.72
CA ILE A 8 -24.90 -2.52 22.77
C ILE A 8 -25.92 -2.31 21.65
N SER A 9 -27.15 -1.94 22.02
CA SER A 9 -28.25 -1.77 21.06
C SER A 9 -27.96 -0.67 20.02
N PRO A 10 -28.29 -0.90 18.73
CA PRO A 10 -28.22 0.11 17.67
C PRO A 10 -28.98 1.42 17.92
N ASP A 11 -29.98 1.39 18.80
CA ASP A 11 -30.79 2.56 19.14
C ASP A 11 -30.12 3.49 20.16
N THR A 12 -28.97 3.10 20.72
CA THR A 12 -28.23 3.87 21.72
C THR A 12 -27.35 4.95 21.09
N TRP A 13 -26.93 5.93 21.90
CA TRP A 13 -26.04 7.00 21.43
C TRP A 13 -24.62 6.47 21.20
N GLU A 14 -24.18 5.57 22.06
CA GLU A 14 -22.88 4.90 22.08
C GLU A 14 -22.68 4.11 20.79
N TYR A 15 -23.68 3.33 20.39
CA TYR A 15 -23.62 2.62 19.12
C TYR A 15 -23.47 3.59 17.94
N ARG A 16 -24.30 4.65 17.89
CA ARG A 16 -24.23 5.63 16.79
C ARG A 16 -22.88 6.35 16.73
N LEU A 17 -22.28 6.62 17.89
CA LEU A 17 -20.94 7.22 17.99
C LEU A 17 -19.88 6.29 17.39
N VAL A 18 -19.83 5.02 17.83
CA VAL A 18 -18.86 4.04 17.31
C VAL A 18 -19.08 3.78 15.82
N ALA A 19 -20.34 3.66 15.39
CA ALA A 19 -20.70 3.53 13.97
C ALA A 19 -20.18 4.71 13.13
N ALA A 20 -20.28 5.93 13.65
CA ALA A 20 -19.76 7.12 12.99
C ALA A 20 -18.23 7.11 12.90
N VAL A 21 -17.53 6.63 13.92
CA VAL A 21 -16.07 6.43 13.88
C VAL A 21 -15.69 5.41 12.81
N VAL A 22 -16.33 4.23 12.80
CA VAL A 22 -16.09 3.19 11.76
C VAL A 22 -16.29 3.76 10.36
N TYR A 23 -17.38 4.49 10.14
CA TYR A 23 -17.64 5.14 8.85
C TYR A 23 -16.60 6.21 8.51
N ALA A 24 -16.18 7.04 9.48
CA ALA A 24 -15.15 8.04 9.27
C ALA A 24 -13.79 7.41 8.89
N VAL A 25 -13.47 6.25 9.46
CA VAL A 25 -12.29 5.45 9.12
C VAL A 25 -12.40 4.87 7.71
N GLU A 26 -13.54 4.28 7.36
CA GLU A 26 -13.82 3.75 6.01
C GLU A 26 -13.62 4.82 4.91
N GLN A 27 -14.16 6.02 5.13
CA GLN A 27 -14.01 7.12 4.18
C GLN A 27 -12.54 7.52 3.95
N ARG A 28 -11.72 7.50 5.00
CA ARG A 28 -10.28 7.85 4.94
C ARG A 28 -9.45 6.77 4.27
N ALA A 29 -9.85 5.52 4.37
CA ALA A 29 -9.21 4.41 3.67
C ALA A 29 -9.55 4.35 2.17
N GLY A 30 -10.31 5.32 1.64
CA GLY A 30 -10.65 5.41 0.21
C GLY A 30 -12.05 4.90 -0.15
N GLY A 31 -12.92 4.69 0.84
CA GLY A 31 -14.31 4.19 0.72
C GLY A 31 -15.29 5.00 -0.14
N VAL A 32 -14.81 5.99 -0.91
CA VAL A 32 -15.60 6.64 -1.98
C VAL A 32 -15.54 5.82 -3.29
N ALA A 33 -14.59 4.90 -3.43
CA ALA A 33 -14.62 3.86 -4.44
C ALA A 33 -15.37 2.64 -3.88
N ALA A 34 -16.35 2.11 -4.62
CA ALA A 34 -17.39 1.17 -4.17
C ALA A 34 -16.91 -0.15 -3.51
N ASP A 35 -15.61 -0.43 -3.49
CA ASP A 35 -15.02 -1.71 -3.11
C ASP A 35 -14.24 -1.67 -1.78
N ALA A 36 -13.98 -0.50 -1.19
CA ALA A 36 -13.28 -0.37 0.10
C ALA A 36 -14.30 -0.16 1.23
N ARG A 37 -14.95 -1.25 1.66
CA ARG A 37 -15.80 -1.26 2.86
C ARG A 37 -15.07 -1.93 4.00
N THR A 38 -15.28 -1.44 5.21
CA THR A 38 -14.84 -2.15 6.43
C THR A 38 -15.55 -3.51 6.53
N ARG A 39 -14.94 -4.48 7.21
CA ARG A 39 -15.60 -5.75 7.56
C ARG A 39 -16.55 -5.64 8.75
N TRP A 40 -16.87 -4.43 9.19
CA TRP A 40 -17.73 -4.21 10.35
C TRP A 40 -19.12 -4.83 10.13
N ASN A 41 -19.52 -5.74 11.01
CA ASN A 41 -20.77 -6.47 10.88
C ASN A 41 -21.97 -5.78 11.58
N GLY A 42 -21.76 -4.59 12.16
CA GLY A 42 -22.79 -3.85 12.87
C GLY A 42 -23.01 -4.28 14.32
N ARG A 43 -22.15 -5.12 14.90
CA ARG A 43 -22.24 -5.53 16.31
C ARG A 43 -21.21 -4.77 17.13
N LEU A 44 -21.67 -4.23 18.26
CA LEU A 44 -20.86 -3.54 19.26
C LEU A 44 -21.05 -4.24 20.60
N LEU A 45 -19.96 -4.68 21.21
CA LEU A 45 -19.96 -5.47 22.43
C LEU A 45 -19.31 -4.68 23.58
N GLU A 46 -19.88 -4.80 24.76
CA GLU A 46 -19.27 -4.30 25.99
C GLU A 46 -18.19 -5.25 26.47
N SER A 47 -17.04 -4.70 26.85
CA SER A 47 -16.06 -5.38 27.67
C SER A 47 -16.11 -4.83 29.09
N GLU A 48 -16.26 -5.74 30.06
CA GLU A 48 -16.16 -5.44 31.49
C GLU A 48 -14.74 -5.61 32.04
N ASP A 49 -13.80 -6.09 31.23
CA ASP A 49 -12.41 -6.23 31.63
C ASP A 49 -11.75 -4.83 31.71
N PRO A 50 -11.34 -4.37 32.90
CA PRO A 50 -10.76 -3.04 33.07
C PRO A 50 -9.38 -2.89 32.39
N ASP A 51 -8.68 -3.99 32.12
CA ASP A 51 -7.37 -3.99 31.46
C ASP A 51 -7.49 -3.99 29.93
N PHE A 52 -8.72 -4.07 29.41
CA PHE A 52 -9.02 -4.14 28.00
C PHE A 52 -9.69 -2.84 27.53
N LEU A 53 -9.11 -2.16 26.54
CA LEU A 53 -9.66 -0.91 25.98
C LEU A 53 -10.60 -1.17 24.80
N GLY A 54 -10.21 -2.04 23.87
CA GLY A 54 -11.01 -2.42 22.72
C GLY A 54 -10.40 -3.56 21.92
N PHE A 55 -11.19 -4.14 21.01
CA PHE A 55 -10.74 -5.13 20.03
C PHE A 55 -11.69 -5.22 18.85
N ALA A 56 -11.14 -5.31 17.64
CA ALA A 56 -11.85 -5.69 16.43
C ALA A 56 -11.86 -7.22 16.24
N GLU A 57 -12.96 -7.86 16.63
CA GLU A 57 -13.14 -9.30 16.55
C GLU A 57 -13.05 -9.84 15.13
N VAL A 58 -12.58 -11.07 14.95
CA VAL A 58 -12.46 -11.73 13.63
C VAL A 58 -13.78 -11.75 12.83
N ASP A 59 -14.93 -11.85 13.51
CA ASP A 59 -16.25 -11.85 12.87
C ASP A 59 -16.70 -10.47 12.37
N GLY A 60 -15.91 -9.42 12.62
CA GLY A 60 -16.20 -8.04 12.26
C GLY A 60 -16.96 -7.25 13.34
N SER A 61 -17.18 -7.83 14.51
CA SER A 61 -17.71 -7.07 15.65
C SER A 61 -16.62 -6.23 16.32
N VAL A 62 -17.03 -5.22 17.08
CA VAL A 62 -16.13 -4.37 17.86
C VAL A 62 -16.49 -4.51 19.32
N SER A 63 -15.51 -4.85 20.15
CA SER A 63 -15.63 -4.89 21.61
C SER A 63 -14.95 -3.66 22.19
N VAL A 64 -15.56 -2.96 23.15
CA VAL A 64 -14.98 -1.75 23.77
C VAL A 64 -15.20 -1.71 25.28
N SER A 65 -14.24 -1.14 26.00
CA SER A 65 -14.35 -0.90 27.44
C SER A 65 -15.47 0.07 27.76
N VAL A 66 -16.39 -0.33 28.62
CA VAL A 66 -17.40 0.62 29.12
C VAL A 66 -16.73 1.70 29.96
N ALA A 67 -15.87 1.30 30.90
CA ALA A 67 -15.26 2.20 31.87
C ALA A 67 -14.24 3.16 31.25
N ASN A 68 -13.39 2.67 30.34
CA ASN A 68 -12.27 3.45 29.82
C ASN A 68 -12.58 4.16 28.49
N VAL A 69 -13.57 3.67 27.72
CA VAL A 69 -13.92 4.27 26.41
C VAL A 69 -15.29 4.94 26.45
N LEU A 70 -16.36 4.21 26.79
CA LEU A 70 -17.71 4.75 26.65
C LEU A 70 -18.10 5.74 27.75
N GLU A 71 -17.69 5.51 28.99
CA GLU A 71 -18.02 6.39 30.12
C GLU A 71 -17.42 7.79 30.00
N PRO A 72 -16.12 7.99 29.66
CA PRO A 72 -15.57 9.32 29.43
C PRO A 72 -16.36 10.11 28.37
N LEU A 73 -16.75 9.42 27.28
CA LEU A 73 -17.53 10.01 26.19
C LEU A 73 -18.94 10.39 26.63
N ARG A 74 -19.63 9.54 27.40
CA ARG A 74 -20.94 9.85 28.00
C ARG A 74 -20.86 11.05 28.94
N ARG A 75 -19.84 11.09 29.82
CA ARG A 75 -19.63 12.17 30.79
C ARG A 75 -19.51 13.52 30.08
N VAL A 76 -18.70 13.58 29.02
CA VAL A 76 -18.48 14.82 28.27
C VAL A 76 -19.72 15.25 27.47
N ARG A 77 -20.47 14.32 26.89
CA ARG A 77 -21.73 14.64 26.20
C ARG A 77 -22.69 15.45 27.08
N ASP A 78 -22.82 15.06 28.35
CA ASP A 78 -23.79 15.65 29.28
C ASP A 78 -23.22 16.83 30.09
N LEU A 79 -21.98 17.22 29.82
CA LEU A 79 -21.26 18.24 30.58
C LEU A 79 -21.62 19.66 30.08
N ASP A 80 -21.92 20.56 31.02
CA ASP A 80 -22.27 21.97 30.74
C ASP A 80 -21.12 22.96 31.03
N ARG A 81 -19.93 22.44 31.30
CA ARG A 81 -18.70 23.21 31.56
C ARG A 81 -17.58 22.80 30.62
N ALA A 82 -16.54 23.62 30.58
CA ALA A 82 -15.29 23.24 29.93
C ALA A 82 -14.69 21.98 30.57
N LEU A 83 -14.07 21.16 29.73
CA LEU A 83 -13.31 19.98 30.15
C LEU A 83 -12.06 20.44 30.91
N THR A 84 -11.68 19.67 31.91
CA THR A 84 -10.32 19.71 32.46
C THR A 84 -9.33 19.08 31.47
N ASP A 85 -8.04 19.30 31.68
CA ASP A 85 -7.00 18.70 30.83
C ASP A 85 -7.07 17.16 30.88
N ASP A 86 -7.26 16.58 32.08
CA ASP A 86 -7.39 15.13 32.27
C ASP A 86 -8.63 14.57 31.53
N GLU A 87 -9.79 15.22 31.63
CA GLU A 87 -11.00 14.80 30.91
C GLU A 87 -10.85 14.91 29.38
N ALA A 88 -10.16 15.95 28.91
CA ALA A 88 -9.87 16.11 27.49
C ALA A 88 -8.91 15.03 26.99
N TRP A 89 -7.94 14.62 27.83
CA TRP A 89 -7.03 13.52 27.54
C TRP A 89 -7.77 12.18 27.49
N GLU A 90 -8.61 11.87 28.49
CA GLU A 90 -9.44 10.64 28.52
C GLU A 90 -10.33 10.52 27.28
N VAL A 91 -10.96 11.62 26.84
CA VAL A 91 -11.77 11.60 25.61
C VAL A 91 -10.92 11.41 24.36
N ARG A 92 -9.71 12.00 24.31
CA ARG A 92 -8.80 11.78 23.18
C ARG A 92 -8.38 10.32 23.10
N ASP A 93 -8.02 9.74 24.23
CA ASP A 93 -7.57 8.35 24.33
C ASP A 93 -8.70 7.37 23.97
N ALA A 94 -9.92 7.63 24.44
CA ALA A 94 -11.11 6.88 24.03
C ALA A 94 -11.34 6.94 22.51
N PHE A 95 -11.19 8.12 21.88
CA PHE A 95 -11.30 8.25 20.43
C PHE A 95 -10.14 7.61 19.67
N ALA A 96 -8.91 7.63 20.23
CA ALA A 96 -7.77 6.93 19.67
C ALA A 96 -8.05 5.42 19.63
N THR A 97 -8.52 4.85 20.75
CA THR A 97 -8.95 3.45 20.84
C THR A 97 -10.02 3.12 19.81
N LEU A 98 -11.13 3.88 19.75
CA LEU A 98 -12.19 3.62 18.77
C LEU A 98 -11.69 3.70 17.33
N THR A 99 -10.79 4.64 17.03
CA THR A 99 -10.19 4.79 15.70
C THR A 99 -9.25 3.63 15.37
N HIS A 100 -8.47 3.18 16.34
CA HIS A 100 -7.56 2.05 16.25
C HIS A 100 -8.33 0.77 15.93
N GLU A 101 -9.34 0.43 16.71
CA GLU A 101 -10.15 -0.77 16.47
C GLU A 101 -10.91 -0.70 15.14
N ALA A 102 -11.46 0.46 14.81
CA ALA A 102 -12.09 0.66 13.50
C ALA A 102 -11.10 0.49 12.33
N ALA A 103 -9.83 0.84 12.51
CA ALA A 103 -8.80 0.69 11.49
C ALA A 103 -8.39 -0.78 11.29
N HIS A 104 -8.45 -1.63 12.32
CA HIS A 104 -8.30 -3.09 12.16
C HIS A 104 -9.41 -3.72 11.30
N LEU A 105 -10.59 -3.09 11.20
CA LEU A 105 -11.69 -3.56 10.34
C LEU A 105 -11.48 -3.23 8.85
N LEU A 106 -10.41 -2.52 8.49
CA LEU A 106 -10.09 -2.21 7.08
C LEU A 106 -9.58 -3.43 6.30
N ALA A 107 -9.11 -4.45 7.00
CA ALA A 107 -8.63 -5.70 6.42
C ALA A 107 -9.52 -6.87 6.80
N GLU A 108 -9.75 -7.77 5.86
CA GLU A 108 -10.21 -9.13 6.17
C GLU A 108 -9.09 -9.90 6.87
N ASN A 109 -9.45 -10.94 7.62
CA ASN A 109 -8.41 -11.83 8.17
C ASN A 109 -7.66 -12.57 7.06
N GLY A 110 -8.38 -12.98 6.00
CA GLY A 110 -7.84 -13.78 4.90
C GLY A 110 -8.02 -15.30 5.08
N ASP A 111 -7.51 -16.07 4.12
CA ASP A 111 -7.59 -17.54 4.11
C ASP A 111 -6.28 -18.17 4.62
N GLU A 112 -6.31 -18.78 5.81
CA GLU A 112 -5.17 -19.52 6.39
C GLU A 112 -4.72 -20.72 5.54
N GLN A 113 -5.59 -21.23 4.65
CA GLN A 113 -5.26 -22.35 3.77
C GLN A 113 -4.63 -21.90 2.45
N ALA A 114 -4.53 -20.59 2.21
CA ALA A 114 -3.86 -20.07 1.03
C ALA A 114 -2.36 -20.47 1.06
N PRO A 115 -1.77 -20.87 -0.09
CA PRO A 115 -0.44 -21.49 -0.16
C PRO A 115 0.72 -20.58 0.26
N ASP A 116 0.48 -19.29 0.43
CA ASP A 116 1.43 -18.27 0.87
C ASP A 116 0.92 -17.44 2.06
N ALA A 117 -0.14 -17.89 2.74
CA ALA A 117 -0.59 -17.26 3.98
C ALA A 117 0.51 -17.35 5.06
N TYR A 118 0.70 -16.25 5.78
CA TYR A 118 1.57 -16.22 6.96
C TYR A 118 0.73 -16.22 8.23
N PRO A 119 1.09 -17.03 9.24
CA PRO A 119 0.37 -17.02 10.50
C PRO A 119 0.51 -15.67 11.19
N TYR A 120 -0.51 -15.34 11.98
CA TYR A 120 -0.46 -14.26 12.94
C TYR A 120 0.44 -14.67 14.12
N ASP A 121 1.70 -14.25 14.06
CA ASP A 121 2.72 -14.47 15.09
C ASP A 121 3.27 -13.11 15.59
N ALA A 122 4.28 -13.14 16.46
CA ALA A 122 4.85 -11.91 17.04
C ALA A 122 5.32 -10.89 16.00
N ALA A 123 5.83 -11.33 14.85
CA ALA A 123 6.22 -10.41 13.78
C ALA A 123 4.99 -9.78 13.11
N ALA A 124 3.94 -10.58 12.87
CA ALA A 124 2.68 -10.08 12.34
C ALA A 124 2.01 -9.10 13.30
N GLU A 125 1.96 -9.40 14.59
CA GLU A 125 1.44 -8.52 15.65
C GLU A 125 2.16 -7.16 15.64
N ALA A 126 3.48 -7.15 15.80
CA ALA A 126 4.25 -5.90 15.78
C ALA A 126 4.08 -5.10 14.48
N PHE A 127 3.95 -5.78 13.34
CA PHE A 127 3.74 -5.11 12.05
C PHE A 127 2.34 -4.57 11.86
N ASN A 128 1.33 -5.26 12.39
CA ASN A 128 -0.07 -4.92 12.26
C ASN A 128 -0.45 -3.82 13.25
N GLU A 129 -0.20 -4.04 14.54
CA GLU A 129 -0.48 -3.06 15.60
C GLU A 129 0.27 -1.75 15.37
N GLY A 130 1.58 -1.82 15.07
CA GLY A 130 2.36 -0.61 14.79
C GLY A 130 1.89 0.17 13.56
N ARG A 131 1.31 -0.51 12.56
CA ARG A 131 0.74 0.18 11.39
C ARG A 131 -0.63 0.76 11.72
N THR A 132 -1.50 0.01 12.37
CA THR A 132 -2.82 0.48 12.79
C THR A 132 -2.69 1.69 13.70
N GLU A 133 -1.74 1.67 14.64
CA GLU A 133 -1.45 2.79 15.53
C GLU A 133 -0.90 4.00 14.78
N HIS A 134 0.07 3.78 13.87
CA HIS A 134 0.58 4.85 13.02
C HIS A 134 -0.55 5.50 12.19
N TRP A 135 -1.42 4.69 11.59
CA TRP A 135 -2.55 5.16 10.81
C TRP A 135 -3.53 5.96 11.68
N THR A 136 -3.83 5.46 12.88
CA THR A 136 -4.69 6.11 13.86
C THR A 136 -4.16 7.50 14.20
N HIS A 137 -2.87 7.62 14.52
CA HIS A 137 -2.28 8.92 14.86
C HIS A 137 -2.35 9.94 13.73
N LEU A 138 -2.17 9.49 12.48
CA LEU A 138 -2.27 10.35 11.31
C LEU A 138 -3.70 10.84 11.05
N ASN A 139 -4.71 10.10 11.49
CA ASN A 139 -6.10 10.32 11.13
C ASN A 139 -7.01 10.74 12.28
N LEU A 140 -6.60 10.56 13.54
CA LEU A 140 -7.41 10.79 14.74
C LEU A 140 -8.04 12.18 14.76
N ASP A 141 -7.21 13.21 14.55
CA ASP A 141 -7.65 14.59 14.48
C ASP A 141 -8.74 14.82 13.41
N ASN A 142 -8.62 14.15 12.27
CA ASN A 142 -9.62 14.22 11.22
C ASN A 142 -10.89 13.46 11.64
N VAL A 143 -10.77 12.29 12.28
CA VAL A 143 -11.92 11.51 12.76
C VAL A 143 -12.70 12.29 13.82
N VAL A 144 -12.01 12.88 14.78
CA VAL A 144 -12.58 13.77 15.81
C VAL A 144 -13.40 14.89 15.16
N ARG A 145 -12.83 15.60 14.18
CA ARG A 145 -13.53 16.71 13.48
C ARG A 145 -14.80 16.27 12.75
N ASP A 146 -14.80 15.07 12.19
CA ASP A 146 -15.96 14.56 11.43
C ASP A 146 -17.06 14.06 12.36
N VAL A 147 -16.70 13.40 13.46
CA VAL A 147 -17.65 12.69 14.32
C VAL A 147 -18.25 13.60 15.41
N PHE A 148 -17.45 14.51 15.98
CA PHE A 148 -17.89 15.32 17.13
C PHE A 148 -19.18 16.12 16.89
N PRO A 149 -19.36 16.80 15.74
CA PRO A 149 -20.58 17.58 15.49
C PRO A 149 -21.86 16.75 15.53
N ASP A 150 -21.86 15.59 14.87
CA ASP A 150 -23.03 14.71 14.79
C ASP A 150 -23.26 13.92 16.10
N ALA A 151 -22.19 13.71 16.88
CA ALA A 151 -22.24 13.08 18.18
C ALA A 151 -22.72 14.00 19.32
N GLY A 152 -22.81 15.31 19.09
CA GLY A 152 -23.10 16.29 20.14
C GLY A 152 -21.92 16.57 21.08
N LEU A 153 -20.69 16.40 20.59
CA LEU A 153 -19.44 16.62 21.33
C LEU A 153 -18.69 17.88 20.86
N GLU A 154 -19.30 18.73 20.03
CA GLU A 154 -18.63 19.88 19.39
C GLU A 154 -17.99 20.83 20.42
N HIS A 155 -18.66 21.04 21.54
CA HIS A 155 -18.18 21.87 22.64
C HIS A 155 -16.82 21.38 23.23
N ALA A 156 -16.52 20.09 23.13
CA ALA A 156 -15.29 19.48 23.64
C ALA A 156 -14.14 19.48 22.63
N GLN A 157 -14.43 19.72 21.34
CA GLN A 157 -13.50 19.48 20.24
C GLN A 157 -12.16 20.21 20.42
N VAL A 158 -12.18 21.49 20.81
CA VAL A 158 -10.95 22.28 20.96
C VAL A 158 -10.04 21.71 22.06
N ALA A 159 -10.61 21.32 23.20
CA ALA A 159 -9.84 20.79 24.33
C ALA A 159 -9.24 19.41 24.00
N VAL A 160 -10.01 18.53 23.35
CA VAL A 160 -9.56 17.20 22.90
C VAL A 160 -8.47 17.31 21.84
N MET A 161 -8.64 18.23 20.89
CA MET A 161 -7.66 18.47 19.82
C MET A 161 -6.36 19.13 20.31
N SER A 162 -6.35 19.74 21.50
CA SER A 162 -5.12 20.30 22.08
C SER A 162 -4.26 19.27 22.82
N GLN A 163 -4.79 18.07 23.09
CA GLN A 163 -4.03 17.01 23.76
C GLN A 163 -3.09 16.32 22.77
N SER A 164 -1.95 15.84 23.28
CA SER A 164 -1.05 14.98 22.52
C SER A 164 -1.63 13.58 22.33
N ASN A 165 -1.22 12.90 21.27
CA ASN A 165 -1.40 11.45 21.17
C ASN A 165 -0.38 10.76 22.07
N ASP A 166 -0.82 9.76 22.81
CA ASP A 166 0.08 8.75 23.35
C ASP A 166 0.28 7.64 22.31
N ASP A 167 1.46 7.02 22.28
CA ASP A 167 1.76 5.91 21.37
C ASP A 167 1.64 4.61 22.16
N ALA A 168 0.49 3.95 22.03
CA ALA A 168 0.19 2.73 22.79
C ALA A 168 1.17 1.59 22.48
N TYR A 169 1.91 1.68 21.37
CA TYR A 169 2.81 0.65 20.88
C TYR A 169 4.17 1.23 20.47
N ALA A 170 4.87 1.85 21.42
CA ALA A 170 6.14 2.52 21.20
C ALA A 170 7.23 1.61 20.57
N ALA A 171 7.21 0.29 20.83
CA ALA A 171 8.12 -0.66 20.21
C ALA A 171 7.71 -1.03 18.77
N TYR A 172 6.48 -0.78 18.34
CA TYR A 172 5.96 -1.20 17.03
C TYR A 172 5.86 -0.03 16.05
N THR A 173 5.28 1.10 16.47
CA THR A 173 4.88 2.21 15.60
C THR A 173 6.04 2.80 14.79
N PRO A 174 7.24 3.08 15.37
CA PRO A 174 8.37 3.58 14.59
C PRO A 174 8.83 2.61 13.50
N ALA A 175 8.81 1.30 13.79
CA ALA A 175 9.23 0.27 12.85
C ALA A 175 8.29 0.17 11.65
N ALA A 176 6.98 0.09 11.91
CA ALA A 176 5.96 0.04 10.86
C ALA A 176 6.04 1.26 9.94
N ARG A 177 6.14 2.48 10.51
CA ARG A 177 6.31 3.72 9.75
C ARG A 177 7.56 3.70 8.88
N HIS A 178 8.70 3.27 9.43
CA HIS A 178 9.95 3.24 8.68
C HIS A 178 9.92 2.22 7.55
N LEU A 179 9.29 1.06 7.77
CA LEU A 179 9.07 0.06 6.74
C LEU A 179 8.16 0.57 5.62
N ASP A 180 7.03 1.23 5.93
CA ASP A 180 6.13 1.80 4.94
C ASP A 180 6.87 2.83 4.05
N GLN A 181 7.68 3.72 4.64
CA GLN A 181 8.54 4.67 3.91
C GLN A 181 9.57 3.98 3.01
N ALA A 182 10.19 2.92 3.52
CA ALA A 182 11.17 2.14 2.79
C ALA A 182 10.53 1.42 1.59
N LEU A 183 9.34 0.84 1.78
CA LEU A 183 8.56 0.22 0.72
C LEU A 183 8.15 1.25 -0.34
N ALA A 184 7.62 2.41 0.09
CA ALA A 184 7.22 3.50 -0.81
C ALA A 184 8.35 3.95 -1.73
N THR A 185 9.53 4.18 -1.14
CA THR A 185 10.75 4.53 -1.87
C THR A 185 11.11 3.48 -2.94
N ARG A 186 10.97 2.20 -2.63
CA ARG A 186 11.38 1.08 -3.51
C ARG A 186 10.35 0.73 -4.57
N SER A 187 9.07 0.95 -4.29
CA SER A 187 7.96 0.67 -5.20
C SER A 187 7.60 1.88 -6.08
N GLY A 188 8.17 3.05 -5.81
CA GLY A 188 7.82 4.31 -6.49
C GLY A 188 6.42 4.83 -6.13
N LEU A 189 5.88 4.40 -4.99
CA LEU A 189 4.59 4.86 -4.47
C LEU A 189 4.81 5.95 -3.41
N THR A 190 3.76 6.67 -3.05
CA THR A 190 3.79 7.53 -1.86
C THR A 190 3.60 6.71 -0.59
N ASP A 191 4.08 7.22 0.56
CA ASP A 191 3.85 6.60 1.87
C ASP A 191 2.36 6.31 2.09
N ALA A 192 1.49 7.30 1.82
CA ALA A 192 0.04 7.15 1.94
C ALA A 192 -0.53 6.01 1.06
N GLN A 193 -0.02 5.83 -0.17
CA GLN A 193 -0.46 4.74 -1.04
C GLN A 193 -0.01 3.37 -0.52
N VAL A 194 1.19 3.28 0.05
CA VAL A 194 1.68 2.04 0.67
C VAL A 194 0.86 1.72 1.91
N THR A 195 0.72 2.67 2.84
CA THR A 195 -0.05 2.47 4.06
C THR A 195 -1.49 2.07 3.73
N GLN A 196 -2.17 2.74 2.79
CA GLN A 196 -3.52 2.37 2.37
C GLN A 196 -3.58 0.93 1.81
N LYS A 197 -2.65 0.56 0.92
CA LYS A 197 -2.61 -0.79 0.35
C LYS A 197 -2.40 -1.87 1.41
N LEU A 198 -1.58 -1.58 2.42
CA LEU A 198 -1.28 -2.54 3.48
C LEU A 198 -2.38 -2.59 4.53
N MET A 199 -2.99 -1.47 4.91
CA MET A 199 -4.15 -1.42 5.82
C MET A 199 -5.36 -2.18 5.27
N CYS A 200 -5.54 -2.18 3.94
CA CYS A 200 -6.65 -2.89 3.29
C CYS A 200 -6.28 -4.29 2.77
N ALA A 201 -5.05 -4.75 2.99
CA ALA A 201 -4.66 -6.10 2.63
C ALA A 201 -5.07 -7.08 3.74
N ASP A 202 -5.56 -8.25 3.36
CA ASP A 202 -5.88 -9.32 4.30
C ASP A 202 -4.70 -9.58 5.25
N ASP A 203 -4.97 -9.73 6.54
CA ASP A 203 -3.93 -9.85 7.58
C ASP A 203 -2.90 -10.94 7.23
N LEU A 204 -3.38 -12.12 6.83
CA LEU A 204 -2.55 -13.28 6.51
C LEU A 204 -1.77 -13.13 5.19
N GLN A 205 -2.12 -12.15 4.36
CA GLN A 205 -1.49 -11.88 3.05
C GLN A 205 -0.69 -10.58 3.03
N ARG A 206 -0.77 -9.77 4.07
CA ARG A 206 -0.18 -8.42 4.12
C ARG A 206 1.32 -8.42 3.85
N TRP A 207 2.04 -9.42 4.33
CA TRP A 207 3.47 -9.60 4.03
C TRP A 207 3.73 -9.81 2.53
N ASN A 208 2.92 -10.62 1.86
CA ASN A 208 3.02 -10.82 0.42
C ASN A 208 2.72 -9.54 -0.34
N VAL A 209 1.69 -8.80 0.06
CA VAL A 209 1.37 -7.50 -0.53
C VAL A 209 2.55 -6.53 -0.38
N ALA A 210 3.15 -6.43 0.80
CA ALA A 210 4.29 -5.56 1.06
C ALA A 210 5.47 -5.85 0.12
N VAL A 211 5.88 -7.12 -0.01
CA VAL A 211 6.99 -7.47 -0.90
C VAL A 211 6.60 -7.43 -2.38
N ASP A 212 5.33 -7.63 -2.73
CA ASP A 212 4.86 -7.51 -4.10
C ASP A 212 5.01 -6.09 -4.64
N LEU A 213 4.85 -5.06 -3.80
CA LEU A 213 5.09 -3.67 -4.19
C LEU A 213 6.50 -3.47 -4.75
N VAL A 214 7.50 -4.12 -4.14
CA VAL A 214 8.91 -4.01 -4.58
C VAL A 214 9.25 -5.02 -5.68
N ILE A 215 8.66 -6.22 -5.68
CA ILE A 215 8.81 -7.22 -6.75
C ILE A 215 8.31 -6.64 -8.07
N ASP A 216 7.14 -6.00 -8.06
CA ASP A 216 6.52 -5.44 -9.26
C ASP A 216 7.43 -4.39 -9.89
N GLU A 217 7.96 -3.47 -9.08
CA GLU A 217 8.82 -2.39 -9.54
C GLU A 217 10.20 -2.90 -10.00
N ARG A 218 10.85 -3.77 -9.20
CA ARG A 218 12.24 -4.15 -9.42
C ARG A 218 12.41 -5.31 -10.39
N PHE A 219 11.42 -6.21 -10.49
CA PHE A 219 11.56 -7.47 -11.24
C PHE A 219 10.54 -7.67 -12.36
N VAL A 220 9.27 -7.36 -12.12
CA VAL A 220 8.20 -7.64 -13.09
C VAL A 220 8.16 -6.58 -14.19
N LYS A 221 8.08 -5.29 -13.84
CA LYS A 221 8.05 -4.19 -14.82
C LYS A 221 9.26 -4.21 -15.77
N PRO A 222 10.50 -4.50 -15.32
CA PRO A 222 11.66 -4.64 -16.21
C PRO A 222 11.69 -5.95 -17.02
N GLY A 223 10.73 -6.86 -16.82
CA GLY A 223 10.71 -8.19 -17.44
C GLY A 223 11.96 -9.01 -17.07
N LEU A 224 12.34 -8.97 -15.81
CA LEU A 224 13.53 -9.64 -15.28
C LEU A 224 13.18 -11.01 -14.68
N MET A 225 12.10 -11.10 -13.92
CA MET A 225 11.63 -12.32 -13.27
C MET A 225 10.39 -12.89 -13.97
N PRO A 226 10.34 -14.21 -14.28
CA PRO A 226 9.11 -14.88 -14.70
C PRO A 226 8.08 -14.95 -13.58
N GLU A 227 6.79 -14.78 -13.91
CA GLU A 227 5.70 -14.82 -12.92
C GLU A 227 5.66 -16.13 -12.11
N ALA A 228 6.02 -17.26 -12.74
CA ALA A 228 6.08 -18.56 -12.07
C ALA A 228 7.05 -18.62 -10.88
N HIS A 229 7.98 -17.67 -10.76
CA HIS A 229 8.94 -17.60 -9.66
C HIS A 229 8.51 -16.64 -8.55
N ARG A 230 7.36 -15.94 -8.69
CA ARG A 230 6.93 -14.90 -7.74
C ARG A 230 6.80 -15.46 -6.32
N ALA A 231 6.15 -16.61 -6.14
CA ALA A 231 5.94 -17.20 -4.82
C ALA A 231 7.25 -17.55 -4.08
N GLU A 232 8.26 -18.06 -4.79
CA GLU A 232 9.59 -18.34 -4.23
C GLU A 232 10.27 -17.03 -3.80
N VAL A 233 10.24 -16.00 -4.66
CA VAL A 233 10.84 -14.70 -4.36
C VAL A 233 10.12 -13.98 -3.21
N ARG A 234 8.78 -14.08 -3.11
CA ARG A 234 8.02 -13.56 -1.96
C ARG A 234 8.56 -14.15 -0.66
N LYS A 235 8.70 -15.48 -0.60
CA LYS A 235 9.21 -16.18 0.59
C LYS A 235 10.62 -15.70 0.97
N GLU A 236 11.51 -15.55 -0.01
CA GLU A 236 12.87 -15.05 0.21
C GLU A 236 12.87 -13.61 0.77
N LEU A 237 11.95 -12.75 0.34
CA LEU A 237 11.88 -11.35 0.75
C LEU A 237 11.09 -11.11 2.05
N VAL A 238 10.10 -11.94 2.36
CA VAL A 238 9.30 -11.81 3.60
C VAL A 238 10.10 -12.26 4.83
N ALA A 239 10.89 -13.32 4.70
CA ALA A 239 11.68 -13.88 5.81
C ALA A 239 12.49 -12.82 6.60
N PRO A 240 13.36 -12.00 5.97
CA PRO A 240 14.15 -11.01 6.71
C PRO A 240 13.32 -9.92 7.38
N LEU A 241 12.15 -9.58 6.83
CA LEU A 241 11.24 -8.61 7.44
C LEU A 241 10.64 -9.16 8.74
N ARG A 242 10.13 -10.39 8.69
CA ARG A 242 9.54 -11.05 9.87
C ARG A 242 10.57 -11.29 10.95
N ASP A 243 11.74 -11.82 10.59
CA ASP A 243 12.81 -12.13 11.54
C ASP A 243 13.26 -10.87 12.31
N SER A 244 13.31 -9.72 11.62
CA SER A 244 13.73 -8.46 12.24
C SER A 244 12.69 -7.89 13.21
N LEU A 245 11.41 -8.14 13.01
CA LEU A 245 10.32 -7.58 13.84
C LEU A 245 9.84 -8.53 14.94
N ALA A 246 10.11 -9.84 14.84
CA ALA A 246 9.62 -10.84 15.79
C ALA A 246 10.02 -10.57 17.25
N GLY A 247 11.15 -9.88 17.49
CA GLY A 247 11.61 -9.54 18.84
C GLY A 247 10.87 -8.37 19.49
N LEU A 248 10.12 -7.57 18.72
CA LEU A 248 9.53 -6.34 19.24
C LEU A 248 8.41 -6.61 20.24
N VAL A 249 7.67 -7.71 20.12
CA VAL A 249 6.61 -8.05 21.10
C VAL A 249 7.16 -8.23 22.51
N ALA A 250 8.35 -8.83 22.63
CA ALA A 250 9.00 -8.96 23.92
C ALA A 250 9.50 -7.61 24.47
N VAL A 251 9.86 -6.67 23.59
CA VAL A 251 10.24 -5.30 23.99
C VAL A 251 9.02 -4.50 24.43
N GLU A 252 7.88 -4.63 23.73
CA GLU A 252 6.65 -3.95 24.09
C GLU A 252 6.11 -4.42 25.45
N ALA A 253 6.14 -5.73 25.69
CA ALA A 253 5.67 -6.33 26.93
C ALA A 253 6.61 -6.10 28.14
N ASP A 254 7.83 -5.59 27.94
CA ASP A 254 8.77 -5.34 29.03
C ASP A 254 8.51 -3.99 29.71
N GLU A 255 7.74 -4.02 30.80
CA GLU A 255 7.42 -2.85 31.63
C GLU A 255 8.65 -2.15 32.24
N SER A 256 9.83 -2.79 32.24
CA SER A 256 11.06 -2.17 32.72
C SER A 256 11.72 -1.24 31.70
N VAL A 257 11.26 -1.28 30.44
CA VAL A 257 11.76 -0.48 29.32
C VAL A 257 10.78 0.67 29.04
N GLY A 258 11.27 1.90 29.12
CA GLY A 258 10.46 3.08 28.81
C GLY A 258 10.29 3.31 27.29
N ASP A 259 9.28 4.09 26.92
CA ASP A 259 8.86 4.28 25.52
C ASP A 259 9.97 4.79 24.59
N ASP A 260 10.85 5.67 25.08
CA ASP A 260 12.02 6.15 24.32
C ASP A 260 12.97 5.01 23.93
N GLU A 261 13.18 4.04 24.82
CA GLU A 261 14.04 2.88 24.58
C GLU A 261 13.32 1.84 23.70
N LYS A 262 12.02 1.62 23.93
CA LYS A 262 11.16 0.82 23.04
C LYS A 262 11.22 1.34 21.60
N ALA A 263 11.06 2.65 21.41
CA ALA A 263 11.14 3.30 20.11
C ALA A 263 12.53 3.20 19.47
N ALA A 264 13.61 3.22 20.27
CA ALA A 264 14.97 3.03 19.77
C ALA A 264 15.20 1.61 19.24
N GLU A 265 14.73 0.58 19.97
CA GLU A 265 14.78 -0.82 19.52
C GLU A 265 13.87 -1.06 18.31
N SER A 266 12.68 -0.44 18.27
CA SER A 266 11.80 -0.39 17.09
C SER A 266 12.53 0.10 15.84
N MET A 267 13.19 1.26 15.93
CA MET A 267 13.94 1.83 14.82
C MET A 267 15.16 0.99 14.43
N LYS A 268 15.77 0.27 15.36
CA LYS A 268 16.87 -0.67 15.07
C LYS A 268 16.35 -1.89 14.30
N ALA A 269 15.26 -2.49 14.75
CA ALA A 269 14.59 -3.61 14.07
C ALA A 269 14.22 -3.24 12.63
N ALA A 270 13.61 -2.07 12.41
CA ALA A 270 13.25 -1.63 11.07
C ALA A 270 14.45 -1.35 10.16
N ARG A 271 15.53 -0.76 10.68
CA ARG A 271 16.76 -0.57 9.89
C ARG A 271 17.38 -1.91 9.47
N SER A 272 17.39 -2.90 10.36
CA SER A 272 17.83 -4.27 10.04
C SER A 272 16.94 -4.89 8.96
N ALA A 273 15.61 -4.81 9.13
CA ALA A 273 14.65 -5.34 8.17
C ALA A 273 14.86 -4.75 6.76
N VAL A 274 15.04 -3.43 6.67
CA VAL A 274 15.27 -2.72 5.41
C VAL A 274 16.62 -3.09 4.79
N ALA A 275 17.68 -3.20 5.59
CA ALA A 275 19.01 -3.57 5.11
C ALA A 275 19.06 -5.01 4.56
N GLU A 276 18.42 -5.96 5.25
CA GLU A 276 18.32 -7.35 4.82
C GLU A 276 17.40 -7.49 3.60
N LEU A 277 16.28 -6.75 3.54
CA LEU A 277 15.45 -6.69 2.34
C LEU A 277 16.26 -6.20 1.13
N ASP A 278 17.06 -5.14 1.28
CA ASP A 278 17.92 -4.63 0.21
C ASP A 278 18.99 -5.65 -0.21
N HIS A 279 19.57 -6.36 0.76
CA HIS A 279 20.53 -7.41 0.48
C HIS A 279 19.90 -8.48 -0.42
N GLU A 280 18.73 -8.98 -0.02
CA GLU A 280 18.01 -10.03 -0.74
C GLU A 280 17.51 -9.56 -2.11
N LEU A 281 16.95 -8.35 -2.21
CA LEU A 281 16.57 -7.75 -3.49
C LEU A 281 17.75 -7.72 -4.46
N ASN A 282 18.92 -7.25 -4.02
CA ASN A 282 20.11 -7.16 -4.86
C ASN A 282 20.65 -8.54 -5.25
N ARG A 283 20.59 -9.53 -4.35
CA ARG A 283 20.99 -10.92 -4.62
C ARG A 283 20.11 -11.55 -5.70
N ILE A 284 18.79 -11.42 -5.55
CA ILE A 284 17.79 -11.94 -6.49
C ILE A 284 17.87 -11.21 -7.84
N GLU A 285 18.01 -9.89 -7.83
CA GLU A 285 18.18 -9.09 -9.06
C GLU A 285 19.40 -9.58 -9.87
N ARG A 286 20.52 -9.79 -9.18
CA ARG A 286 21.76 -10.28 -9.80
C ARG A 286 21.57 -11.66 -10.41
N LYS A 287 20.94 -12.60 -9.69
CA LYS A 287 20.61 -13.95 -10.18
C LYS A 287 19.88 -13.86 -11.52
N TYR A 288 18.77 -13.12 -11.57
CA TYR A 288 17.99 -13.02 -12.81
C TYR A 288 18.69 -12.29 -13.95
N ARG A 289 19.52 -11.28 -13.66
CA ARG A 289 20.29 -10.58 -14.69
C ARG A 289 21.32 -11.50 -15.35
N ILE A 290 22.00 -12.33 -14.54
CA ILE A 290 22.94 -13.35 -15.03
C ILE A 290 22.18 -14.37 -15.89
N ASP A 291 21.10 -14.96 -15.37
CA ASP A 291 20.28 -15.94 -16.10
C ASP A 291 19.79 -15.40 -17.44
N LYS A 292 19.33 -14.13 -17.48
CA LYS A 292 18.87 -13.47 -18.70
C LYS A 292 20.01 -13.29 -19.70
N ALA A 293 21.19 -12.89 -19.24
CA ALA A 293 22.37 -12.75 -20.09
C ALA A 293 22.83 -14.10 -20.65
N GLU A 294 22.86 -15.15 -19.83
CA GLU A 294 23.22 -16.51 -20.26
C GLU A 294 22.24 -17.06 -21.29
N ARG A 295 20.92 -16.90 -21.08
CA ARG A 295 19.90 -17.29 -22.08
C ARG A 295 20.09 -16.55 -23.40
N ALA A 296 20.39 -15.25 -23.35
CA ALA A 296 20.66 -14.46 -24.56
C ALA A 296 21.91 -14.94 -25.30
N GLN A 297 23.00 -15.25 -24.57
CA GLN A 297 24.22 -15.82 -25.14
C GLN A 297 23.96 -17.20 -25.77
N GLN A 298 23.25 -18.10 -25.07
CA GLN A 298 22.89 -19.42 -25.59
C GLN A 298 22.03 -19.31 -26.86
N GLN A 299 21.12 -18.35 -26.93
CA GLN A 299 20.32 -18.09 -28.13
C GLN A 299 21.16 -17.53 -29.28
N ALA A 300 22.13 -16.66 -29.01
CA ALA A 300 23.04 -16.11 -30.00
C ALA A 300 24.03 -17.15 -30.56
N SER A 301 24.50 -18.08 -29.71
CA SER A 301 25.43 -19.15 -30.10
C SER A 301 24.75 -20.34 -30.80
N ARG A 302 23.42 -20.34 -30.98
CA ARG A 302 22.74 -21.39 -31.76
C ARG A 302 23.18 -21.32 -33.23
N PRO A 303 23.71 -22.41 -33.81
CA PRO A 303 24.17 -22.42 -35.20
C PRO A 303 23.04 -21.99 -36.15
N ALA A 304 23.37 -21.17 -37.15
CA ALA A 304 22.42 -20.55 -38.09
C ALA A 304 21.51 -21.58 -38.79
N SER A 305 21.98 -22.82 -38.96
CA SER A 305 21.20 -23.93 -39.50
C SER A 305 19.97 -24.27 -38.65
N ARG A 306 20.10 -24.33 -37.32
CA ARG A 306 18.97 -24.59 -36.40
C ARG A 306 18.05 -23.38 -36.28
N ARG A 307 18.59 -22.16 -36.35
CA ARG A 307 17.79 -20.92 -36.34
C ARG A 307 16.89 -20.84 -37.57
N ASN A 308 17.43 -21.14 -38.75
CA ASN A 308 16.66 -21.19 -39.99
C ASN A 308 15.64 -22.35 -40.01
N GLN A 309 15.93 -23.48 -39.38
CA GLN A 309 15.01 -24.60 -39.29
C GLN A 309 13.80 -24.30 -38.39
N ALA A 310 14.01 -23.65 -37.23
CA ALA A 310 12.93 -23.23 -36.34
C ALA A 310 12.04 -22.16 -36.98
N VAL A 311 12.62 -21.19 -37.71
CA VAL A 311 11.85 -20.20 -38.47
C VAL A 311 11.03 -20.89 -39.55
N ARG A 312 11.61 -21.81 -40.34
CA ARG A 312 10.87 -22.56 -41.36
C ARG A 312 9.73 -23.40 -40.78
N GLN A 313 9.91 -24.01 -39.61
CA GLN A 313 8.83 -24.76 -38.93
C GLN A 313 7.72 -23.82 -38.44
N ALA A 314 8.06 -22.69 -37.81
CA ALA A 314 7.06 -21.71 -37.40
C ALA A 314 6.27 -21.13 -38.60
N GLU A 315 6.91 -20.99 -39.75
CA GLU A 315 6.24 -20.59 -41.00
C GLU A 315 5.32 -21.68 -41.56
N GLN A 316 5.70 -22.96 -41.40
CA GLN A 316 4.88 -24.12 -41.78
C GLN A 316 3.70 -24.35 -40.82
N ASP A 317 3.75 -23.84 -39.60
CA ASP A 317 2.70 -23.97 -38.58
C ASP A 317 1.75 -22.76 -38.51
N LEU A 318 1.90 -21.76 -39.38
CA LEU A 318 0.98 -20.62 -39.43
C LEU A 318 -0.47 -21.08 -39.70
N PRO A 319 -1.49 -20.47 -39.05
CA PRO A 319 -2.89 -20.66 -39.41
C PRO A 319 -3.15 -20.39 -40.91
N PRO A 320 -4.08 -21.12 -41.58
CA PRO A 320 -4.28 -21.05 -43.04
C PRO A 320 -4.53 -19.62 -43.58
N ASN A 321 -5.21 -18.82 -42.78
CA ASN A 321 -5.51 -17.41 -43.01
C ASN A 321 -4.26 -16.52 -43.07
N LEU A 322 -3.24 -16.76 -42.24
CA LEU A 322 -1.97 -16.03 -42.28
C LEU A 322 -1.07 -16.50 -43.43
N ARG A 323 -1.14 -17.79 -43.80
CA ARG A 323 -0.43 -18.30 -45.00
C ARG A 323 -0.95 -17.65 -46.28
N ARG A 324 -2.28 -17.46 -46.41
CA ARG A 324 -2.87 -16.76 -47.56
C ARG A 324 -2.45 -15.30 -47.65
N LEU A 325 -2.40 -14.59 -46.53
CA LEU A 325 -2.01 -13.17 -46.50
C LEU A 325 -0.54 -12.98 -46.93
N ARG A 326 0.32 -13.93 -46.57
CA ARG A 326 1.73 -13.92 -46.94
C ARG A 326 1.95 -14.25 -48.43
N ALA A 327 1.20 -15.21 -48.96
CA ALA A 327 1.24 -15.53 -50.39
C ALA A 327 0.80 -14.35 -51.30
N LEU A 328 0.03 -13.40 -50.76
CA LEU A 328 -0.38 -12.18 -51.47
C LEU A 328 0.64 -11.03 -51.37
N THR A 329 1.57 -11.08 -50.42
CA THR A 329 2.57 -10.02 -50.18
C THR A 329 3.99 -10.40 -50.60
N ASP A 330 4.22 -11.65 -51.02
CA ASP A 330 5.54 -12.10 -51.48
C ASP A 330 5.86 -11.53 -52.89
N PRO A 331 6.93 -10.72 -53.07
CA PRO A 331 7.22 -10.02 -54.33
C PRO A 331 7.64 -10.91 -55.51
N GLN A 332 7.64 -12.24 -55.36
CA GLN A 332 8.09 -13.21 -56.36
C GLN A 332 6.98 -14.09 -56.94
N ALA A 333 5.71 -13.70 -56.83
CA ALA A 333 4.68 -14.30 -57.67
C ALA A 333 4.92 -13.87 -59.14
N PRO A 334 5.13 -14.81 -60.10
CA PRO A 334 5.24 -14.45 -61.50
C PRO A 334 3.94 -13.77 -61.94
N ALA A 335 4.06 -12.56 -62.47
CA ALA A 335 2.97 -11.77 -63.03
C ALA A 335 2.35 -12.50 -64.23
N ALA A 336 1.41 -13.40 -63.97
CA ALA A 336 0.54 -13.98 -64.98
C ALA A 336 -0.60 -13.01 -65.26
N GLY A 337 -0.46 -12.21 -66.32
CA GLY A 337 -1.60 -11.50 -66.92
C GLY A 337 -1.38 -10.02 -67.24
N ALA A 338 -0.40 -9.69 -68.09
CA ALA A 338 -0.33 -8.39 -68.74
C ALA A 338 -0.82 -8.51 -70.20
N THR A 339 -2.12 -8.28 -70.41
CA THR A 339 -2.69 -8.05 -71.75
C THR A 339 -2.28 -6.68 -72.28
N LYS A 340 -1.53 -6.69 -73.39
CA LYS A 340 -1.21 -5.53 -74.24
C LYS A 340 -2.47 -4.78 -74.68
N ARG A 341 -2.49 -3.47 -74.48
CA ARG A 341 -3.17 -2.51 -75.37
C ARG A 341 -2.28 -1.29 -75.51
N GLY A 342 -1.81 -1.05 -76.73
CA GLY A 342 -1.14 0.19 -77.09
C GLY A 342 -2.14 1.24 -77.53
N THR A 343 -1.70 2.49 -77.49
CA THR A 343 -1.90 3.50 -78.54
C THR A 343 -1.00 4.70 -78.24
N ASP A 344 -0.32 5.14 -79.29
CA ASP A 344 0.46 6.37 -79.42
C ASP A 344 -0.37 7.64 -79.12
N VAL A 345 0.31 8.74 -78.78
CA VAL A 345 0.38 10.01 -79.56
C VAL A 345 0.86 11.18 -78.68
N ALA A 346 2.00 11.74 -79.13
CA ALA A 346 2.49 13.13 -79.21
C ALA A 346 2.32 14.20 -78.08
N ASP A 347 3.46 14.87 -77.87
CA ASP A 347 3.70 16.33 -77.70
C ASP A 347 2.86 17.18 -76.75
N HIS A 348 3.54 17.76 -75.74
CA HIS A 348 3.89 19.19 -75.70
C HIS A 348 4.56 19.57 -74.36
N ALA A 349 5.69 20.27 -74.43
CA ALA A 349 6.19 21.17 -73.38
C ALA A 349 5.34 22.47 -73.38
N PRO A 350 5.22 23.27 -72.29
CA PRO A 350 6.37 23.99 -71.72
C PRO A 350 6.36 24.31 -70.20
N SER A 351 7.52 24.78 -69.75
CA SER A 351 7.91 25.56 -68.56
C SER A 351 6.87 26.23 -67.63
N SER A 352 7.15 26.17 -66.31
CA SER A 352 7.14 27.29 -65.32
C SER A 352 7.77 26.77 -64.01
N ARG A 353 8.87 27.32 -63.46
CA ARG A 353 9.05 28.56 -62.66
C ARG A 353 8.01 28.74 -61.55
N GLY A 354 8.45 28.59 -60.30
CA GLY A 354 7.70 28.91 -59.09
C GLY A 354 8.58 28.88 -57.85
N ASP A 355 9.07 30.07 -57.46
CA ASP A 355 9.78 30.40 -56.23
C ASP A 355 8.91 30.30 -54.96
N GLY A 356 9.58 30.19 -53.81
CA GLY A 356 9.08 30.62 -52.49
C GLY A 356 8.60 29.46 -51.59
N ALA A 357 8.76 29.47 -50.26
CA ALA A 357 9.23 30.50 -49.36
C ALA A 357 9.60 29.89 -48.00
N ARG A 358 10.36 30.67 -47.24
CA ARG A 358 10.83 30.44 -45.86
C ARG A 358 9.71 30.34 -44.82
N ALA A 359 9.97 29.59 -43.75
CA ALA A 359 9.61 29.89 -42.35
C ALA A 359 10.63 29.10 -41.49
N ARG A 360 11.49 29.63 -40.60
CA ARG A 360 11.49 30.72 -39.60
C ARG A 360 10.48 30.53 -38.46
N GLY A 361 11.01 30.24 -37.28
CA GLY A 361 10.35 30.26 -35.96
C GLY A 361 10.40 28.87 -35.29
N GLN A 362 10.74 28.70 -34.02
CA GLN A 362 10.96 29.63 -32.91
C GLN A 362 11.89 28.98 -31.88
N GLN A 363 12.76 29.81 -31.30
CA GLN A 363 13.48 29.53 -30.07
C GLN A 363 12.50 29.49 -28.90
N ALA A 364 12.59 28.47 -28.04
CA ALA A 364 11.98 28.48 -26.72
C ALA A 364 13.09 28.63 -25.68
N SER A 365 13.07 29.78 -25.02
CA SER A 365 13.93 30.20 -23.93
C SER A 365 13.66 29.33 -22.68
N ARG A 366 14.73 28.84 -22.06
CA ARG A 366 14.73 28.29 -20.69
C ARG A 366 14.60 29.43 -19.68
N PRO A 367 13.71 29.35 -18.68
CA PRO A 367 13.80 30.17 -17.48
C PRO A 367 14.85 29.59 -16.52
N GLN A 368 15.70 30.47 -16.00
CA GLN A 368 16.50 30.26 -14.81
C GLN A 368 15.65 30.58 -13.58
N SER A 369 15.70 29.72 -12.56
CA SER A 369 15.35 30.01 -11.16
C SER A 369 16.50 29.43 -10.31
N ALA A 370 17.35 30.22 -9.66
CA ALA A 370 17.15 30.82 -8.32
C ALA A 370 16.53 29.80 -7.36
N GLY A 371 17.12 29.29 -6.29
CA GLY A 371 18.28 29.61 -5.46
C GLY A 371 17.95 29.00 -4.06
N PRO A 372 18.89 28.43 -3.31
CA PRO A 372 18.56 27.71 -2.07
C PRO A 372 18.46 28.65 -0.87
N ASN A 373 17.34 28.60 -0.14
CA ASN A 373 17.21 29.20 1.20
C ASN A 373 17.15 28.07 2.23
N GLN A 374 18.23 27.92 3.00
CA GLN A 374 18.25 27.19 4.27
C GLN A 374 17.78 28.13 5.40
N PRO A 375 16.90 27.70 6.31
CA PRO A 375 16.73 28.34 7.61
C PRO A 375 17.75 27.81 8.64
N PRO A 376 18.22 28.66 9.57
CA PRO A 376 19.18 28.29 10.60
C PRO A 376 18.54 27.55 11.79
N SER A 377 19.32 26.64 12.37
CA SER A 377 19.03 25.89 13.59
C SER A 377 18.81 26.79 14.83
N PRO A 378 17.91 26.44 15.76
CA PRO A 378 17.82 27.12 17.04
C PRO A 378 18.93 26.66 18.00
N GLN A 379 19.52 27.65 18.67
CA GLN A 379 20.45 27.48 19.79
C GLN A 379 19.69 27.04 21.05
N ARG A 380 20.31 26.13 21.81
CA ARG A 380 19.90 25.73 23.16
C ARG A 380 20.09 26.89 24.13
N GLY A 381 19.06 27.16 24.93
CA GLY A 381 19.11 27.89 26.20
C GLY A 381 18.60 26.96 27.29
#